data_AF-A0A537WXY3-F1
#
_entry.id   AF-A0A537WXY3-F1
#
_cell.length_a   1.000
_cell.length_b   1.000
_cell.length_c   1.000
_cell.angle_alpha   90.00
_cell.angle_beta   90.00
_cell.angle_gamma   90.00
#
_symmetry.space_group_name_H-M   'P 1'
#
loop_
_entity.id
_entity.type
_entity.pdbx_description
1 polymer ?
#
loop_
_entity_poly.entity_id
_entity_poly.type
_entity_poly.pdbx_seq_one_letter_code
_entity_poly.pdbx_strand_id
1 'polypeptide(L)' 'MSAVVLVPHTHWDREWYRPFQSFRMSLVDVVDEVLELLEGDERWRFTLDGQ' A
#
# COMPACT_ATOMS: atom_id res chain seq x y z
N MET A 1 29.95 -7.82 -2.18
CA MET A 1 28.65 -8.52 -2.25
C MET A 1 27.60 -7.49 -2.62
N SER A 2 26.67 -7.79 -3.53
CA SER A 2 25.52 -6.93 -3.81
C SER A 2 24.40 -7.28 -2.83
N ALA A 3 23.76 -6.27 -2.25
CA ALA A 3 22.55 -6.46 -1.45
C ALA A 3 21.31 -6.39 -2.36
N VAL A 4 20.26 -7.11 -1.98
CA VAL A 4 18.92 -7.00 -2.58
C VAL A 4 18.03 -6.30 -1.56
N VAL A 5 17.30 -5.28 -2.00
CA VAL A 5 16.35 -4.54 -1.17
C VAL A 5 14.96 -4.74 -1.74
N LEU A 6 14.03 -5.21 -0.91
CA LEU A 6 12.63 -5.33 -1.25
C LEU A 6 11.87 -4.13 -0.70
N VAL A 7 11.05 -3.50 -1.55
CA VAL A 7 10.23 -2.33 -1.18
C VAL A 7 8.76 -2.65 -1.50
N PRO A 8 8.01 -3.19 -0.52
CA PRO A 8 6.59 -3.42 -0.69
C PRO A 8 5.85 -2.10 -0.91
N HIS A 9 5.06 -2.03 -1.97
CA HIS A 9 4.22 -0.90 -2.29
C HIS A 9 3.06 -1.39 -3.17
N THR A 10 2.05 -0.54 -3.33
CA THR A 10 1.09 -0.65 -4.41
C THR A 10 1.11 0.64 -5.20
N HIS A 11 0.96 0.54 -6.51
CA HIS A 11 0.64 1.69 -7.33
C HIS A 11 -0.86 1.98 -7.21
N TRP A 12 -1.24 3.21 -6.89
CA TRP A 12 -2.61 3.55 -6.62
C TRP A 12 -3.09 4.77 -7.40
N ASP A 13 -3.64 4.52 -8.58
CA ASP A 13 -4.39 5.53 -9.31
C ASP A 13 -5.58 6.02 -8.46
N ARG A 14 -5.60 7.32 -8.14
CA ARG A 14 -6.69 7.95 -7.39
C ARG A 14 -8.05 7.71 -8.03
N GLU A 15 -8.10 7.71 -9.36
CA GLU A 15 -9.29 7.40 -10.18
C GLU A 15 -8.87 6.94 -11.58
N TRP A 16 -9.59 5.96 -12.15
CA TRP A 16 -9.31 5.45 -13.49
C TRP A 16 -10.57 4.85 -14.16
N TYR A 17 -10.63 3.53 -14.33
CA TYR A 17 -11.71 2.84 -15.08
C TYR A 17 -12.98 2.55 -14.27
N ARG A 18 -12.98 2.87 -12.98
CA ARG A 18 -14.13 2.80 -12.06
C ARG A 18 -14.37 4.19 -11.44
N PRO A 19 -15.56 4.48 -10.91
CA PRO A 19 -15.82 5.72 -10.19
C PRO A 19 -14.83 5.93 -9.03
N PHE A 20 -14.44 7.18 -8.80
CA PHE A 20 -13.51 7.57 -7.73
C PHE A 20 -13.81 6.92 -6.37
N GLN A 21 -15.09 6.88 -5.96
CA GLN A 21 -15.46 6.31 -4.65
C GLN A 21 -15.21 4.80 -4.57
N SER A 22 -15.22 4.07 -5.69
CA SER A 22 -14.87 2.65 -5.70
C SER A 22 -13.38 2.45 -5.41
N PHE A 23 -12.50 3.24 -6.03
CA PHE A 23 -11.07 3.24 -5.70
C PHE A 23 -10.84 3.70 -4.26
N ARG A 24 -11.55 4.74 -3.81
CA ARG A 24 -11.40 5.23 -2.43
C ARG A 24 -11.73 4.16 -1.39
N MET A 25 -12.80 3.38 -1.58
CA MET A 25 -13.14 2.31 -0.65
C MET A 25 -12.07 1.22 -0.63
N SER A 26 -11.59 0.77 -1.80
CA SER A 26 -10.50 -0.22 -1.82
C SER A 26 -9.19 0.31 -1.24
N LEU A 27 -8.92 1.62 -1.33
CA LEU A 27 -7.76 2.23 -0.67
C LEU A 27 -7.88 2.16 0.85
N VAL A 28 -9.09 2.33 1.40
CA VAL A 28 -9.33 2.17 2.85
C VAL A 28 -9.00 0.74 3.27
N ASP A 29 -9.54 -0.26 2.56
CA ASP A 29 -9.28 -1.67 2.87
C ASP A 29 -7.77 -2.00 2.83
N VAL A 30 -7.04 -1.49 1.83
CA VAL A 30 -5.59 -1.69 1.72
C VAL A 30 -4.83 -1.03 2.86
N VAL A 31 -5.20 0.21 3.24
CA VAL A 31 -4.52 0.91 4.33
C VAL A 31 -4.79 0.21 5.66
N ASP A 32 -6.01 -0.26 5.91
CA ASP A 32 -6.35 -1.00 7.12
C ASP A 32 -5.50 -2.29 7.23
N GLU A 33 -5.40 -3.08 6.15
CA GLU A 33 -4.57 -4.29 6.14
C GLU A 33 -3.07 -3.98 6.33
N VAL A 34 -2.56 -2.91 5.70
CA VAL A 34 -1.17 -2.49 5.88
C VAL A 34 -0.90 -2.09 7.33
N LEU A 35 -1.81 -1.36 7.98
CA LEU A 35 -1.66 -0.97 9.38
C LEU A 35 -1.64 -2.19 10.31
N GLU A 36 -2.55 -3.16 10.11
CA GLU A 36 -2.55 -4.40 10.89
C GLU A 36 -1.23 -5.18 10.75
N LEU A 37 -0.67 -5.27 9.53
CA LEU A 37 0.62 -5.92 9.28
C LEU A 37 1.79 -5.19 9.96
N LEU A 38 1.80 -3.86 9.91
CA LEU A 38 2.86 -3.03 10.50
C LEU A 38 2.82 -3.08 12.03
N GLU A 39 1.64 -3.17 12.64
CA GLU A 39 1.48 -3.32 14.08
C GLU A 39 1.85 -4.73 14.57
N GLY A 40 1.62 -5.76 13.74
CA GLY A 40 1.88 -7.15 14.10
C GLY A 40 3.37 -7.57 14.11
N ASP A 41 4.23 -6.92 13.33
CA ASP A 41 5.67 -7.24 13.27
C ASP A 41 6.52 -6.04 12.80
N GLU A 42 7.44 -5.58 13.66
CA GLU A 42 8.32 -4.42 13.44
C GLU A 42 9.25 -4.55 12.21
N ARG A 43 9.39 -5.74 11.63
CA ARG A 43 10.17 -5.97 10.41
C ARG A 43 9.43 -5.51 9.15
N TRP A 44 8.10 -5.38 9.17
CA TRP A 44 7.35 -4.94 8.01
C TRP A 44 7.63 -3.49 7.65
N ARG A 45 7.63 -3.22 6.34
CA ARG A 45 7.83 -1.91 5.72
C ARG A 45 6.91 -1.82 4.51
N PHE A 46 6.34 -0.64 4.27
CA PHE A 46 5.48 -0.38 3.12
C PHE A 46 5.68 1.06 2.63
N THR A 47 5.64 1.29 1.32
CA THR A 47 5.69 2.63 0.70
C THR A 47 4.38 2.91 0.00
N LEU A 48 3.75 4.04 0.30
CA LEU A 48 2.42 4.40 -0.21
C LEU A 48 2.51 5.30 -1.45
N ASP A 49 2.93 4.72 -2.57
CA ASP A 49 2.96 5.25 -3.96
C ASP A 49 3.68 6.59 -4.23
N GLY A 50 4.14 7.32 -3.20
CA GLY A 50 4.87 8.57 -3.37
C GLY A 50 4.04 9.75 -3.91
N GLN A 51 2.72 9.65 -3.80
CA GLN A 51 1.73 10.68 -4.17
C GLN A 51 1.56 11.76 -3.11
#